data_AF-A0A949CHL5-F1
#
_entry.id   AF-A0A949CHL5-F1
#
_cell.length_a   1.000
_cell.length_b   1.000
_cell.length_c   1.000
_cell.angle_alpha   90.00
_cell.angle_beta   90.00
_cell.angle_gamma   90.00
#
_symmetry.space_group_name_H-M   'P 1'
#
loop_
_entity.id
_entity.type
_entity.pdbx_description
1 polymer ?
#
loop_
_entity_poly.entity_id
_entity_poly.type
_entity_poly.pdbx_seq_one_letter_code
_entity_poly.pdbx_strand_id
1 'polypeptide(L)' 'MEAIVAIAENGIIGRDDGLPWRLKKDLQRFKKITMGHAMLMGRKTYDSIGRPLP' A
#
# COMPACT_ATOMS: atom_id res chain seq x y z
N MET A 1 14.38 -3.81 9.59
CA MET A 1 13.61 -3.37 8.39
C MET A 1 12.35 -4.22 8.37
N GLU A 2 11.18 -3.59 8.33
CA GLU A 2 9.89 -4.29 8.40
C GLU A 2 9.13 -4.11 7.09
N ALA A 3 8.41 -5.15 6.67
CA ALA A 3 7.53 -5.10 5.51
C ALA A 3 6.07 -5.02 5.96
N ILE A 4 5.27 -4.21 5.27
CA ILE A 4 3.83 -4.12 5.45
C ILE A 4 3.15 -4.37 4.10
N VAL A 5 2.17 -5.28 4.07
CA VAL A 5 1.46 -5.67 2.86
C VAL A 5 0.01 -6.06 3.20
N ALA A 6 -0.92 -5.71 2.32
CA ALA A 6 -2.27 -6.26 2.30
C ALA A 6 -2.34 -7.34 1.22
N ILE A 7 -2.80 -8.54 1.60
CA ILE A 7 -2.81 -9.73 0.75
C ILE A 7 -4.17 -10.42 0.83
N ALA A 8 -4.74 -10.77 -0.31
CA ALA A 8 -5.94 -11.58 -0.37
C ALA A 8 -5.64 -13.05 -0.02
N GLU A 9 -6.66 -13.84 0.30
CA GLU A 9 -6.51 -15.27 0.65
C GLU A 9 -5.80 -16.09 -0.44
N ASN A 10 -5.93 -15.67 -1.70
CA ASN A 10 -5.28 -16.29 -2.85
C ASN A 10 -3.89 -15.70 -3.17
N GLY A 11 -3.32 -14.88 -2.28
CA GLY A 11 -1.98 -14.32 -2.42
C GLY A 11 -1.89 -13.04 -3.27
N ILE A 12 -3.00 -12.54 -3.82
CA ILE A 12 -2.99 -11.33 -4.66
C ILE A 12 -2.75 -10.08 -3.78
N ILE A 13 -1.82 -9.22 -4.22
CA ILE A 13 -1.50 -7.93 -3.59
C ILE A 13 -1.83 -6.71 -4.47
N GLY A 14 -2.15 -6.94 -5.74
CA GLY A 14 -2.42 -5.89 -6.73
C GLY A 14 -2.89 -6.49 -8.05
N ARG A 15 -3.60 -5.69 -8.84
CA ARG A 15 -4.09 -6.03 -10.18
C ARG A 15 -4.25 -4.76 -11.00
N ASP A 16 -3.84 -4.78 -12.28
CA ASP A 16 -4.01 -3.66 -13.22
C ASP A 16 -3.51 -2.32 -12.65
N ASP A 17 -2.28 -2.32 -12.11
CA ASP A 17 -1.62 -1.19 -11.44
C ASP A 17 -2.39 -0.58 -10.25
N GLY A 18 -3.30 -1.32 -9.64
CA GLY A 18 -4.05 -0.89 -8.46
C GLY A 18 -4.34 -2.00 -7.46
N LEU A 19 -5.11 -1.67 -6.43
CA LEU A 19 -5.66 -2.65 -5.49
C LEU A 19 -6.98 -3.20 -6.06
N PRO A 20 -7.16 -4.54 -6.11
CA PRO A 20 -8.40 -5.13 -6.61
C PRO A 20 -9.59 -4.97 -5.65
N TRP A 21 -9.38 -4.32 -4.50
CA TRP A 21 -10.39 -4.02 -3.49
C TRP A 21 -10.39 -2.54 -3.12
N ARG A 22 -11.52 -2.07 -2.58
CA ARG A 22 -11.65 -0.72 -2.02
C ARG A 22 -11.99 -0.77 -0.54
N LEU A 23 -10.97 -0.93 0.30
CA LEU A 23 -11.10 -1.05 1.74
C LEU A 23 -10.52 0.18 2.46
N LYS A 24 -11.36 1.19 2.73
CA LYS A 24 -10.92 2.44 3.39
C LYS A 24 -10.23 2.20 4.75
N LYS A 25 -10.72 1.22 5.52
CA LYS A 25 -10.15 0.85 6.82
C LYS A 25 -8.72 0.33 6.70
N ASP A 26 -8.41 -0.41 5.64
CA ASP A 26 -7.07 -0.94 5.38
C ASP A 26 -6.08 0.19 5.10
N LEU A 27 -6.44 1.13 4.22
CA LEU A 27 -5.62 2.32 3.95
C LEU A 27 -5.41 3.20 5.18
N GLN A 28 -6.43 3.34 6.04
CA GLN A 28 -6.30 4.06 7.31
C GLN A 28 -5.33 3.35 8.27
N ARG A 29 -5.39 2.02 8.35
CA ARG A 29 -4.46 1.22 9.13
C ARG A 29 -3.03 1.33 8.58
N PHE A 30 -2.86 1.21 7.27
CA PHE A 30 -1.57 1.40 6.60
C PHE A 30 -0.98 2.76 6.96
N LYS A 31 -1.75 3.85 6.77
CA LYS A 31 -1.34 5.21 7.14
C LYS A 31 -0.93 5.30 8.62
N LYS A 32 -1.71 4.74 9.53
CA LYS A 32 -1.41 4.77 10.97
C LYS A 32 -0.09 4.07 11.30
N ILE A 33 0.24 2.98 10.61
CA ILE A 33 1.46 2.20 10.83
C ILE A 33 2.68 2.90 10.23
N THR A 34 2.55 3.48 9.03
CA THR A 34 3.71 4.05 8.31
C THR A 34 3.98 5.52 8.60
N MET A 35 3.05 6.23 9.24
CA MET A 35 3.19 7.66 9.54
C MET A 35 4.44 7.95 10.37
N GLY A 36 5.20 8.97 9.98
CA GLY A 36 6.45 9.37 10.66
C GLY A 36 7.67 8.50 10.35
N HIS A 37 7.52 7.48 9.51
CA HIS A 37 8.60 6.60 9.07
C HIS A 37 8.98 6.85 7.61
N ALA A 38 10.24 6.56 7.27
CA ALA A 38 10.65 6.49 5.87
C ALA A 38 10.00 5.27 5.21
N MET A 39 9.33 5.48 4.08
CA MET A 39 8.71 4.41 3.30
C MET A 39 9.57 4.09 2.08
N LEU A 40 9.94 2.81 1.95
CA LEU A 40 10.63 2.30 0.77
C LEU A 40 9.63 1.48 -0.04
N MET A 41 9.42 1.86 -1.31
CA MET A 41 8.46 1.21 -2.20
C MET A 41 9.00 1.16 -3.62
N GLY A 42 8.47 0.21 -4.41
CA GLY A 42 8.83 0.11 -5.82
C GLY A 42 8.25 1.25 -6.66
N ARG A 43 8.91 1.57 -7.77
CA ARG A 43 8.49 2.65 -8.71
C ARG A 43 7.03 2.53 -9.14
N LYS A 44 6.58 1.33 -9.54
CA LYS A 44 5.19 1.11 -9.95
C LYS A 44 4.18 1.35 -8.83
N THR A 45 4.51 0.99 -7.59
CA THR A 45 3.67 1.27 -6.42
C THR A 45 3.55 2.77 -6.21
N TYR A 46 4.66 3.52 -6.30
CA TYR A 46 4.63 4.97 -6.22
C TYR A 46 3.78 5.59 -7.32
N ASP A 47 3.95 5.15 -8.57
CA ASP A 47 3.16 5.63 -9.72
C ASP A 47 1.65 5.38 -9.52
N SER A 48 1.27 4.20 -8.98
CA SER A 48 -0.14 3.87 -8.70
C SER A 48 -0.79 4.79 -7.65
N ILE A 49 0.00 5.31 -6.71
CA ILE A 49 -0.46 6.28 -5.71
C ILE A 49 -0.51 7.69 -6.32
N GLY A 50 0.42 7.99 -7.24
CA GLY A 50 0.49 9.23 -8.01
C GLY A 50 0.99 10.46 -7.25
N ARG A 51 1.31 10.31 -5.95
CA ARG A 51 1.82 11.40 -5.10
C ARG A 51 2.56 10.86 -3.87
N PRO A 52 3.46 11.66 -3.27
CA PRO A 52 3.97 11.36 -1.93
C PRO A 52 2.83 11.25 -0.93
N LEU A 53 2.94 10.27 -0.03
CA LEU A 53 2.03 10.15 1.10
C LEU A 53 2.40 11.20 2.17
N PRO A 54 1.41 11.89 2.76
CA PRO A 54 1.64 12.87 3.81
C PRO A 54 2.02 12.21 5.14
#